data_AF-A0A9P5X4Z3-F1
#
_entry.id   AF-A0A9P5X4Z3-F1
#
_cell.length_a   1.000
_cell.length_b   1.000
_cell.length_c   1.000
_cell.angle_alpha   90.00
_cell.angle_beta   90.00
_cell.angle_gamma   90.00
#
_symmetry.space_group_name_H-M   'P 1'
#
loop_
_entity.id
_entity.type
_entity.pdbx_description
1 polymer ?
#
loop_
_entity_poly.entity_id
_entity_poly.type
_entity_poly.pdbx_seq_one_letter_code
_entity_poly.pdbx_strand_id
1 'polypeptide(L)'
;MSRYHNPIHAPVFPSQLSSYSSLSGALAPPPSQFASSRRRRVPQNVCKTTNGPICGPIGFDYIGQAGQGVSLADFSARSQNAISQMVAGANDQVLAGTGTSKINLRIMWTGYEHLSFVQSMPASPAMSRGQLGASIAMQFWSFVGRYLPVTRSDQLQSNSGIQVVRSLFWKGAGSTWTVM
;
A
#
# COMPACT_ATOMS: atom_id res chain seq x y z
N MET A 1 -23.89 1.56 -44.64
CA MET A 1 -24.31 0.42 -43.79
C MET A 1 -25.37 0.91 -42.82
N SER A 2 -26.61 0.41 -42.92
CA SER A 2 -27.74 0.81 -42.06
C SER A 2 -27.56 0.25 -40.65
N ARG A 3 -27.54 1.10 -39.63
CA ARG A 3 -27.49 0.68 -38.22
C ARG A 3 -28.84 0.09 -37.82
N TYR A 4 -28.81 -1.07 -37.16
CA TYR A 4 -29.98 -1.70 -36.58
C TYR A 4 -30.56 -0.81 -35.47
N HIS A 5 -31.81 -0.37 -35.60
CA HIS A 5 -32.52 0.45 -34.62
C HIS A 5 -33.63 -0.39 -33.98
N ASN A 6 -33.46 -0.74 -32.70
CA ASN A 6 -34.48 -1.46 -31.93
C ASN A 6 -35.32 -0.44 -31.13
N PRO A 7 -36.60 -0.21 -31.47
CA PRO A 7 -37.44 0.82 -30.84
C PRO A 7 -37.89 0.49 -29.41
N ILE A 8 -37.54 -0.69 -28.87
CA ILE A 8 -37.95 -1.11 -27.52
C ILE A 8 -37.02 -0.54 -26.44
N HIS A 9 -35.85 -0.01 -26.81
CA HIS A 9 -34.89 0.58 -25.87
C HIS A 9 -34.34 1.91 -26.38
N ALA A 10 -34.03 2.81 -25.43
CA ALA A 10 -33.34 4.06 -25.76
C ALA A 10 -31.96 3.76 -26.39
N PRO A 11 -31.47 4.60 -27.33
CA PRO A 11 -30.17 4.42 -27.95
C PRO A 11 -29.05 4.39 -26.89
N VAL A 12 -28.23 3.34 -26.91
CA VAL A 12 -27.06 3.25 -26.03
C VAL A 12 -25.97 4.17 -26.58
N PHE A 13 -25.59 5.18 -25.81
CA PHE A 13 -24.55 6.11 -26.21
C PHE A 13 -23.15 5.46 -26.07
N PRO A 14 -22.16 5.83 -26.89
CA PRO A 14 -20.79 5.32 -26.73
C PRO A 14 -20.20 5.54 -25.34
N SER A 15 -20.63 6.58 -24.63
CA SER A 15 -20.26 6.86 -23.24
C SER A 15 -20.83 5.86 -22.22
N GLN A 16 -21.83 5.05 -22.62
CA GLN A 16 -22.47 4.02 -21.81
C GLN A 16 -21.96 2.61 -22.15
N LEU A 17 -21.13 2.49 -23.20
CA LEU A 17 -20.53 1.22 -23.60
C LEU A 17 -19.19 1.06 -22.87
N SER A 18 -19.04 -0.04 -22.13
CA SER A 18 -17.73 -0.44 -21.63
C SER A 18 -16.87 -0.91 -22.81
N SER A 19 -15.63 -0.44 -22.88
CA SER A 19 -14.64 -0.85 -23.89
C SER A 19 -14.05 -2.25 -23.64
N TYR A 20 -14.49 -2.94 -22.58
CA TYR A 20 -14.01 -4.25 -22.19
C TYR A 20 -14.92 -5.36 -22.72
N SER A 21 -14.35 -6.34 -23.41
CA SER A 21 -15.08 -7.52 -23.90
C SER A 21 -15.25 -8.63 -22.86
N SER A 22 -14.69 -8.46 -21.65
CA SER A 22 -14.87 -9.40 -20.54
C SER A 22 -14.82 -8.70 -19.18
N LEU A 23 -15.58 -9.22 -18.21
CA LEU A 23 -15.53 -8.78 -16.80
C LEU A 23 -14.12 -8.90 -16.21
N SER A 24 -13.33 -9.89 -16.66
CA SER A 24 -11.94 -10.06 -16.21
C SER A 24 -11.03 -8.89 -16.60
N GLY A 25 -11.24 -8.30 -17.79
CA GLY A 25 -10.52 -7.11 -18.23
C GLY A 25 -10.91 -5.83 -17.49
N ALA A 26 -12.16 -5.74 -17.03
CA ALA A 26 -12.67 -4.59 -16.27
C ALA A 26 -12.28 -4.64 -14.77
N LEU A 27 -12.05 -5.84 -14.23
CA LEU A 27 -11.60 -6.05 -12.85
C LEU A 27 -10.08 -5.96 -12.68
N ALA A 28 -9.32 -5.90 -13.77
CA ALA A 28 -7.88 -5.67 -13.68
C ALA A 28 -7.66 -4.18 -13.31
N PRO A 29 -7.22 -3.86 -12.08
CA PRO A 29 -6.69 -2.52 -11.84
C PRO A 29 -5.58 -2.26 -12.88
N PRO A 30 -5.40 -1.02 -13.36
CA PRO A 30 -4.36 -0.70 -14.32
C PRO A 30 -3.06 -1.34 -13.84
N PRO A 31 -2.31 -2.03 -14.71
CA PRO A 31 -1.22 -2.89 -14.29
C PRO A 31 -0.25 -2.09 -13.42
N SER A 32 -0.39 -2.24 -12.11
CA SER A 32 0.72 -2.15 -11.19
C SER A 32 1.53 -3.42 -11.43
N GLN A 33 2.12 -3.52 -12.62
CA GLN A 33 3.03 -4.59 -12.96
C GLN A 33 4.27 -4.36 -12.12
N PHE A 34 4.39 -5.14 -11.04
CA PHE A 34 5.70 -5.34 -10.48
C PHE A 34 6.58 -5.90 -11.59
N ALA A 35 7.79 -5.35 -11.76
CA ALA A 35 8.80 -5.91 -12.63
C ALA A 35 9.12 -7.37 -12.26
N SER A 36 8.91 -7.74 -10.99
CA SER A 36 8.99 -9.13 -10.53
C SER A 36 7.66 -9.88 -10.69
N SER A 37 7.68 -10.97 -11.46
CA SER A 37 6.54 -11.90 -11.60
C SER A 37 6.18 -12.65 -10.30
N ARG A 38 7.09 -12.67 -9.32
CA ARG A 38 6.87 -13.30 -8.01
C ARG A 38 6.18 -12.38 -7.01
N ARG A 39 5.99 -11.10 -7.35
CA ARG A 39 5.35 -10.12 -6.48
C ARG A 39 3.91 -9.90 -6.93
N ARG A 40 3.01 -9.88 -5.96
CA ARG A 40 1.59 -9.62 -6.17
C ARG A 40 1.09 -8.72 -5.06
N ARG A 41 0.20 -7.78 -5.39
CA ARG A 41 -0.47 -6.93 -4.40
C ARG A 41 -1.47 -7.78 -3.64
N VAL A 42 -1.50 -7.64 -2.32
CA VAL A 42 -2.58 -8.19 -1.52
C VAL A 42 -3.86 -7.41 -1.86
N PRO A 43 -5.03 -8.07 -1.93
CA PRO A 43 -6.30 -7.37 -2.07
C PRO A 43 -6.45 -6.28 -1.00
N GLN A 44 -6.73 -5.05 -1.42
CA GLN A 44 -6.93 -3.92 -0.52
C GLN A 44 -8.40 -3.50 -0.49
N ASN A 45 -8.94 -3.32 0.71
CA ASN A 45 -10.22 -2.67 0.90
C ASN A 45 -10.07 -1.15 0.73
N VAL A 46 -11.02 -0.52 0.03
CA VAL A 46 -11.03 0.92 -0.14
C VAL A 46 -11.29 1.58 1.23
N CYS A 47 -10.28 2.29 1.75
CA CYS A 47 -10.47 3.11 2.93
C CYS A 47 -11.20 4.40 2.52
N LYS A 48 -12.48 4.52 2.87
CA LYS A 48 -13.26 5.74 2.66
C LYS A 48 -12.86 6.76 3.72
N THR A 49 -12.25 7.88 3.31
CA THR A 49 -12.07 9.04 4.17
C THR A 49 -13.21 10.03 3.88
N THR A 50 -13.76 10.66 4.91
CA THR A 50 -14.90 11.59 4.77
C THR A 50 -14.51 12.87 4.01
N ASN A 51 -13.23 13.25 4.09
CA ASN A 51 -12.72 14.55 3.61
C ASN A 51 -11.77 14.42 2.41
N GLY A 52 -11.74 13.26 1.74
CA GLY A 52 -10.79 13.00 0.65
C GLY A 52 -9.33 12.89 1.13
N PRO A 53 -8.37 12.68 0.20
CA PRO A 53 -6.96 12.55 0.52
C PRO A 53 -6.30 13.92 0.74
N ILE A 54 -5.64 14.10 1.89
CA ILE A 54 -4.85 15.30 2.24
C ILE A 54 -3.60 15.45 1.37
N CYS A 55 -3.02 14.34 0.92
CA CYS A 55 -1.88 14.31 0.00
C CYS A 55 -2.00 13.13 -0.97
N GLY A 56 -1.24 13.18 -2.07
CA GLY A 56 -1.14 12.07 -3.00
C GLY A 56 -0.50 10.82 -2.36
N PRO A 57 -0.61 9.64 -3.00
CA PRO A 57 0.02 8.42 -2.50
C PRO A 57 1.54 8.58 -2.37
N ILE A 58 2.09 8.33 -1.18
CA ILE A 58 3.54 8.27 -0.98
C ILE A 58 4.01 6.84 -1.25
N GLY A 59 4.86 6.68 -2.26
CA GLY A 59 5.54 5.42 -2.57
C GLY A 59 6.92 5.35 -1.93
N PHE A 60 7.36 4.11 -1.65
CA PHE A 60 8.71 3.81 -1.20
C PHE A 60 9.30 2.80 -2.18
N ASP A 61 10.30 3.19 -2.96
CA ASP A 61 10.92 2.32 -3.95
C ASP A 61 12.44 2.35 -3.78
N TYR A 62 13.13 1.26 -4.08
CA TYR A 62 14.59 1.30 -4.19
C TYR A 62 15.02 2.22 -5.33
N ILE A 63 16.19 2.82 -5.21
CA ILE A 63 16.80 3.60 -6.29
C ILE A 63 16.94 2.71 -7.54
N GLY A 64 16.41 3.18 -8.67
CA GLY A 64 16.41 2.45 -9.93
C GLY A 64 15.34 1.35 -10.07
N GLN A 65 14.47 1.16 -9.06
CA GLN A 65 13.43 0.13 -9.09
C GLN A 65 12.03 0.70 -8.80
N ALA A 66 11.56 1.59 -9.69
CA ALA A 66 10.24 2.21 -9.54
C ALA A 66 9.11 1.16 -9.46
N GLY A 67 8.18 1.39 -8.53
CA GLY A 67 7.04 0.51 -8.27
C GLY A 67 7.41 -0.86 -7.69
N GLN A 68 8.66 -1.09 -7.26
CA GLN A 68 9.12 -2.33 -6.63
C GLN A 68 9.13 -2.30 -5.11
N GLY A 69 8.85 -1.18 -4.47
CA GLY A 69 8.69 -1.18 -3.03
C GLY A 69 10.04 -1.20 -2.35
N VAL A 70 10.00 -1.16 -1.03
CA VAL A 70 11.14 -1.42 -0.17
C VAL A 70 10.71 -2.43 0.88
N SER A 71 11.58 -3.38 1.20
CA SER A 71 11.31 -4.36 2.23
C SER A 71 11.13 -3.68 3.59
N LEU A 72 10.11 -4.09 4.35
CA LEU A 72 9.93 -3.65 5.73
C LEU A 72 11.13 -3.97 6.61
N ALA A 73 11.77 -5.12 6.38
CA ALA A 73 12.98 -5.51 7.09
C ALA A 73 14.12 -4.52 6.86
N ASP A 74 14.26 -3.99 5.64
CA ASP A 74 15.28 -2.99 5.33
C ASP A 74 15.01 -1.66 6.03
N PHE A 75 13.74 -1.23 6.14
CA PHE A 75 13.38 -0.02 6.90
C PHE A 75 13.60 -0.16 8.40
N SER A 76 13.42 -1.35 8.97
CA SER A 76 13.60 -1.59 10.41
C SER A 76 15.04 -1.88 10.81
N ALA A 77 15.84 -2.52 9.95
CA ALA A 77 17.19 -2.97 10.30
C ALA A 77 18.29 -1.96 9.98
N ARG A 78 18.05 -1.02 9.06
CA ARG A 78 19.07 -0.10 8.55
C ARG A 78 19.00 1.27 9.23
N SER A 79 20.15 1.92 9.32
CA SER A 79 20.24 3.31 9.78
C SER A 79 19.66 4.27 8.74
N GLN A 80 19.30 5.48 9.20
CA GLN A 80 18.76 6.52 8.31
C GLN A 80 19.70 6.84 7.14
N ASN A 81 21.03 6.86 7.37
CA ASN A 81 22.01 7.12 6.32
C ASN A 81 21.98 6.05 5.23
N ALA A 82 21.85 4.77 5.61
CA ALA A 82 21.74 3.67 4.67
C ALA A 82 20.41 3.70 3.90
N ILE A 83 19.30 4.08 4.56
CA ILE A 83 17.99 4.28 3.92
C ILE A 83 18.09 5.39 2.86
N SER A 84 18.76 6.50 3.18
CA SER A 84 18.97 7.63 2.25
C SER A 84 19.75 7.26 0.99
N GLN A 85 20.61 6.22 1.05
CA GLN A 85 21.37 5.72 -0.10
C GLN A 85 20.65 4.62 -0.88
N MET A 86 19.54 4.10 -0.35
CA MET A 86 18.87 2.90 -0.87
C MET A 86 17.49 3.20 -1.44
N VAL A 87 16.78 4.17 -0.86
CA VAL A 87 15.39 4.51 -1.19
C VAL A 87 15.34 5.77 -2.04
N ALA A 88 14.61 5.71 -3.15
CA ALA A 88 14.38 6.85 -4.02
C ALA A 88 13.64 7.97 -3.26
N GLY A 89 14.23 9.17 -3.25
CA GLY A 89 13.64 10.33 -2.56
C GLY A 89 13.57 10.17 -1.04
N ALA A 90 14.44 9.38 -0.42
CA ALA A 90 14.39 9.15 1.03
C ALA A 90 14.51 10.43 1.87
N ASN A 91 15.17 11.47 1.36
CA ASN A 91 15.31 12.75 2.04
C ASN A 91 14.17 13.73 1.73
N ASP A 92 13.22 13.37 0.85
CA ASP A 92 12.09 14.23 0.49
C ASP A 92 11.17 14.44 1.69
N GLN A 93 10.77 15.68 1.93
CA GLN A 93 9.79 16.03 2.96
C GLN A 93 8.37 15.82 2.42
N VAL A 94 7.92 14.56 2.42
CA VAL A 94 6.65 14.15 1.78
C VAL A 94 5.40 14.66 2.51
N LEU A 95 5.54 15.16 3.74
CA LEU A 95 4.47 15.76 4.53
C LEU A 95 4.54 17.29 4.58
N ALA A 96 5.53 17.90 3.92
CA ALA A 96 5.66 19.35 3.87
C ALA A 96 4.38 19.98 3.30
N GLY A 97 3.92 21.07 3.91
CA GLY A 97 2.70 21.78 3.50
C GLY A 97 1.37 21.11 3.85
N THR A 98 1.37 19.88 4.39
CA THR A 98 0.12 19.18 4.76
C THR A 98 -0.45 19.61 6.12
N GLY A 99 0.36 20.24 6.98
CA GLY A 99 -0.02 20.56 8.36
C GLY A 99 -0.26 19.34 9.27
N THR A 100 0.13 18.15 8.82
CA THR A 100 -0.16 16.89 9.53
C THR A 100 0.78 16.70 10.72
N SER A 101 0.21 16.65 11.93
CA SER A 101 0.95 16.38 13.18
C SER A 101 0.86 14.91 13.64
N LYS A 102 -0.13 14.16 13.11
CA LYS A 102 -0.39 12.78 13.46
C LYS A 102 -0.85 12.00 12.25
N ILE A 103 -0.41 10.76 12.17
CA ILE A 103 -0.78 9.82 11.12
C ILE A 103 -1.42 8.59 11.77
N ASN A 104 -2.50 8.08 11.17
CA ASN A 104 -3.10 6.82 11.59
C ASN A 104 -2.67 5.71 10.63
N LEU A 105 -1.87 4.77 11.14
CA LEU A 105 -1.57 3.53 10.44
C LEU A 105 -2.73 2.56 10.65
N ARG A 106 -3.30 2.05 9.55
CA ARG A 106 -4.38 1.07 9.58
C ARG A 106 -3.97 -0.19 8.82
N ILE A 107 -3.91 -1.30 9.54
CA ILE A 107 -3.62 -2.63 8.98
C ILE A 107 -4.93 -3.39 8.96
N MET A 108 -5.36 -3.80 7.77
CA MET A 108 -6.58 -4.58 7.56
C MET A 108 -6.24 -5.75 6.66
N TRP A 109 -6.84 -6.90 6.95
CA TRP A 109 -6.77 -8.06 6.10
C TRP A 109 -8.18 -8.46 5.68
N THR A 110 -8.40 -8.61 4.39
CA THR A 110 -9.70 -9.03 3.85
C THR A 110 -10.07 -10.41 4.38
N GLY A 111 -11.23 -10.54 5.01
CA GLY A 111 -11.69 -11.79 5.64
C GLY A 111 -11.19 -12.02 7.07
N TYR A 112 -10.37 -11.11 7.61
CA TYR A 112 -9.96 -11.11 9.02
C TYR A 112 -10.18 -9.73 9.63
N GLU A 113 -11.39 -9.19 9.46
CA GLU A 113 -11.76 -7.85 9.93
C GLU A 113 -11.62 -7.72 11.46
N HIS A 114 -11.76 -8.82 12.19
CA HIS A 114 -11.55 -8.91 13.63
C HIS A 114 -10.08 -8.66 14.07
N LEU A 115 -9.13 -8.73 13.14
CA LEU A 115 -7.71 -8.42 13.37
C LEU A 115 -7.34 -7.00 12.92
N SER A 116 -8.33 -6.12 12.70
CA SER A 116 -8.04 -4.75 12.30
C SER A 116 -7.20 -4.03 13.36
N PHE A 117 -6.11 -3.43 12.92
CA PHE A 117 -5.21 -2.67 13.78
C PHE A 117 -5.17 -1.22 13.32
N VAL A 118 -5.37 -0.31 14.26
CA VAL A 118 -5.27 1.13 14.03
C VAL A 118 -4.35 1.69 15.10
N GLN A 119 -3.30 2.37 14.66
CA GLN A 119 -2.32 2.97 15.56
C GLN A 119 -1.98 4.38 15.08
N SER A 120 -2.20 5.36 15.95
CA SER A 120 -1.72 6.72 15.71
C SER A 120 -0.22 6.79 16.00
N MET A 121 0.51 7.50 15.14
CA MET A 121 1.92 7.82 15.31
C MET A 121 2.16 9.30 15.07
N PRO A 122 3.15 9.90 15.74
CA PRO A 122 3.52 11.30 15.51
C PRO A 122 4.03 11.49 14.08
N ALA A 123 3.68 12.63 13.50
CA ALA A 123 4.15 13.05 12.19
C ALA A 123 4.62 14.50 12.25
N SER A 124 5.60 14.84 11.43
CA SER A 124 6.13 16.19 11.33
C SER A 124 6.21 16.59 9.86
N PRO A 125 5.92 17.86 9.51
CA PRO A 125 6.15 18.37 8.16
C PRO A 125 7.62 18.25 7.72
N ALA A 126 8.56 18.25 8.66
CA ALA A 126 9.99 18.09 8.40
C ALA A 126 10.44 16.63 8.27
N MET A 127 9.54 15.66 8.50
CA MET A 127 9.84 14.25 8.44
C MET A 127 10.15 13.84 7.00
N SER A 128 11.31 13.22 6.80
CA SER A 128 11.68 12.72 5.48
C SER A 128 10.92 11.45 5.11
N ARG A 129 10.82 11.13 3.82
CA ARG A 129 10.23 9.88 3.32
C ARG A 129 10.87 8.66 3.98
N GLY A 130 12.19 8.64 4.10
CA GLY A 130 12.93 7.54 4.73
C GLY A 130 12.55 7.38 6.21
N GLN A 131 12.47 8.49 6.95
CA GLN A 131 12.03 8.48 8.35
C GLN A 131 10.59 7.99 8.48
N LEU A 132 9.69 8.46 7.61
CA LEU A 132 8.30 8.02 7.59
C LEU A 132 8.21 6.51 7.36
N GLY A 133 8.93 5.99 6.36
CA GLY A 133 8.99 4.55 6.08
C GLY A 133 9.52 3.73 7.26
N ALA A 134 10.58 4.19 7.93
CA ALA A 134 11.13 3.55 9.12
C ALA A 134 10.13 3.55 10.30
N SER A 135 9.48 4.69 10.57
CA SER A 135 8.46 4.79 11.62
C SER A 135 7.29 3.83 11.36
N ILE A 136 6.81 3.78 10.12
CA ILE A 136 5.77 2.85 9.69
C ILE A 136 6.20 1.40 9.91
N ALA A 137 7.43 1.04 9.52
CA ALA A 137 7.95 -0.31 9.69
C ALA A 137 7.99 -0.74 11.15
N MET A 138 8.40 0.16 12.06
CA MET A 138 8.40 -0.10 13.51
C MET A 138 6.99 -0.35 14.07
N GLN A 139 6.00 0.42 13.62
CA GLN A 139 4.61 0.18 14.01
C GLN A 139 4.08 -1.15 13.47
N PHE A 140 4.46 -1.52 12.25
CA PHE A 140 4.10 -2.81 11.68
C PHE A 140 4.70 -3.98 12.45
N TRP A 141 5.98 -3.92 12.83
CA TRP A 141 6.61 -4.94 13.67
C TRP A 141 5.93 -5.07 15.05
N SER A 142 5.52 -3.93 15.61
CA SER A 142 4.75 -3.92 16.87
C SER A 142 3.40 -4.63 16.71
N PHE A 143 2.72 -4.47 15.58
CA PHE A 143 1.51 -5.24 15.26
C PHE A 143 1.83 -6.73 15.16
N VAL A 144 2.82 -7.11 14.36
CA VAL A 144 3.22 -8.52 14.18
C VAL A 144 3.55 -9.19 15.52
N GLY A 145 4.28 -8.51 16.40
CA GLY A 145 4.62 -9.02 17.73
C GLY A 145 3.42 -9.21 18.67
N ARG A 146 2.29 -8.54 18.44
CA ARG A 146 1.06 -8.75 19.24
C ARG A 146 0.32 -10.03 18.85
N TYR A 147 0.44 -10.47 17.60
CA TYR A 147 -0.34 -11.59 17.06
C TYR A 147 0.49 -12.84 16.78
N LEU A 148 1.82 -12.74 16.67
CA LEU A 148 2.69 -13.91 16.69
C LEU A 148 2.86 -14.36 18.16
N PRO A 149 2.46 -15.59 18.52
CA PRO A 149 2.85 -16.13 19.81
C PRO A 149 4.38 -16.16 19.86
N VAL A 150 4.97 -15.61 20.93
CA VAL A 150 6.40 -15.76 21.23
C VAL A 150 6.66 -17.25 21.45
N THR A 151 6.86 -17.98 20.37
CA THR A 151 7.40 -19.32 20.42
C THR A 151 8.86 -19.13 20.74
N ARG A 152 9.23 -19.43 21.99
CA ARG A 152 10.64 -19.55 22.41
C ARG A 152 11.39 -20.33 21.32
N SER A 153 12.36 -19.66 20.70
CA SER A 153 13.61 -20.19 20.15
C SER A 153 13.55 -21.63 19.61
N ASP A 154 13.46 -21.76 18.27
CA ASP A 154 14.36 -22.60 17.44
C ASP A 154 13.74 -23.22 16.17
N GLN A 155 12.45 -22.98 15.86
CA GLN A 155 11.85 -23.55 14.64
C GLN A 155 10.89 -22.61 13.88
N LEU A 156 11.41 -21.48 13.40
CA LEU A 156 10.79 -20.73 12.30
C LEU A 156 11.69 -20.74 11.06
N GLN A 157 12.27 -21.91 10.77
CA GLN A 157 12.67 -22.29 9.42
C GLN A 157 11.79 -23.46 8.99
N SER A 158 10.97 -23.20 7.96
CA SER A 158 10.08 -24.14 7.29
C SER A 158 8.70 -24.35 7.93
N ASN A 159 7.70 -24.31 7.06
CA ASN A 159 6.34 -24.83 7.24
C ASN A 159 5.33 -23.95 7.98
N SER A 160 4.96 -22.81 7.38
CA SER A 160 3.54 -22.48 7.13
C SER A 160 3.37 -21.09 6.50
N GLY A 161 2.90 -21.05 5.25
CA GLY A 161 1.83 -20.17 4.78
C GLY A 161 1.98 -18.64 4.75
N ILE A 162 2.96 -18.00 5.40
CA ILE A 162 3.08 -16.54 5.40
C ILE A 162 4.39 -16.13 4.71
N GLN A 163 4.45 -16.39 3.40
CA GLN A 163 5.43 -15.76 2.50
C GLN A 163 5.14 -14.27 2.24
N VAL A 164 4.05 -13.72 2.83
CA VAL A 164 3.52 -12.38 2.55
C VAL A 164 4.43 -11.25 3.08
N VAL A 165 5.33 -11.54 4.03
CA VAL A 165 6.13 -10.50 4.71
C VAL A 165 7.27 -9.94 3.85
N ARG A 166 7.64 -10.60 2.73
CA ARG A 166 8.80 -10.17 1.92
C ARG A 166 8.56 -9.00 0.97
N SER A 167 7.32 -8.56 0.80
CA SER A 167 7.01 -7.44 -0.09
C SER A 167 5.69 -6.78 0.29
N LEU A 168 5.70 -6.07 1.42
CA LEU A 168 4.59 -5.20 1.79
C LEU A 168 4.84 -3.80 1.22
N PHE A 169 3.87 -3.29 0.47
CA PHE A 169 3.93 -2.00 -0.22
C PHE A 169 2.99 -0.99 0.43
N TRP A 170 3.07 0.29 0.08
CA TRP A 170 2.26 1.32 0.75
C TRP A 170 1.49 2.13 -0.27
N LYS A 171 0.20 2.37 0.01
CA LYS A 171 -0.59 3.44 -0.62
C LYS A 171 -1.13 4.33 0.48
N GLY A 172 -0.79 5.62 0.40
CA GLY A 172 -1.48 6.65 1.18
C GLY A 172 -2.79 7.05 0.49
N ALA A 173 -3.87 7.12 1.26
CA ALA A 173 -5.08 7.84 0.92
C ALA A 173 -5.44 8.76 2.12
N GLY A 174 -4.91 9.97 2.12
CA GLY A 174 -5.11 10.94 3.21
C GLY A 174 -4.27 10.66 4.47
N SER A 175 -4.84 10.90 5.66
CA SER A 175 -4.19 10.67 6.97
C SER A 175 -4.12 9.19 7.38
N THR A 176 -4.62 8.30 6.53
CA THR A 176 -4.68 6.86 6.78
C THR A 176 -3.74 6.13 5.83
N TRP A 177 -2.82 5.35 6.40
CA TRP A 177 -1.85 4.56 5.66
C TRP A 177 -2.25 3.10 5.73
N THR A 178 -2.29 2.43 4.57
CA THR A 178 -2.62 1.02 4.48
C THR A 178 -1.41 0.25 3.99
N VAL A 179 -1.06 -0.80 4.74
CA VAL A 179 -0.06 -1.80 4.33
C VAL A 179 -0.68 -2.62 3.18
N MET A 180 0.00 -2.72 2.04
CA MET A 180 -0.30 -3.61 0.91
C MET A 180 0.46 -4.92 1.03
#